data_AF-A0A7X9IUX7-F1
#
_entry.id   AF-A0A7X9IUX7-F1
#
_cell.length_a   1.000
_cell.length_b   1.000
_cell.length_c   1.000
_cell.angle_alpha   90.00
_cell.angle_beta   90.00
_cell.angle_gamma   90.00
#
_symmetry.space_group_name_H-M   'P 1'
#
loop_
_entity.id
_entity.type
_entity.pdbx_description
1 polymer ?
#
loop_
_entity_poly.entity_id
_entity_poly.type
_entity_poly.pdbx_seq_one_letter_code
_entity_poly.pdbx_strand_id
1 'polypeptide(L)'
;MRGIKFTVVVVAWAFAVALLAAGCSDSGGGPDGADGTRDDGEVTGEVAADADAEVEPETDGSPDAAEDVPVDGSPDAAEDVPVDGSPDAAEDVPVDGSADAAEDVPVDAPADGSPDVPPPPAPECTEAAGCTLHTDCCNCLALAPREEPPPCGLPECFVTTCAARGITAEDVACAAGRCAVYTCETDAVACEMLPPRCGAGEVPSVRGMCWGPCVPATECVSVDDCASCDASAGQACVQYLSRGGPTTYCVERPAGCGERATCACLGASVCVGIFDVCSDDSGVLTCSCPTC
;
A
#
# COMPACT_ATOMS: atom_id res chain seq x y z
N MET A 1 1.96 -57.46 -31.80
CA MET A 1 1.81 -56.07 -31.32
C MET A 1 1.27 -55.26 -32.49
N ARG A 2 -0.05 -55.00 -32.51
CA ARG A 2 -0.75 -54.35 -33.64
C ARG A 2 -0.92 -52.88 -33.29
N GLY A 3 -0.33 -52.00 -34.10
CA GLY A 3 -0.37 -50.55 -33.94
C GLY A 3 -1.76 -49.97 -34.24
N ILE A 4 -2.21 -49.10 -33.35
CA ILE A 4 -3.45 -48.32 -33.48
C ILE A 4 -3.05 -46.94 -34.05
N LYS A 5 -3.59 -46.59 -35.21
CA LYS A 5 -3.37 -45.32 -35.89
C LYS A 5 -4.27 -44.25 -35.27
N PHE A 6 -3.67 -43.18 -34.76
CA PHE A 6 -4.39 -41.96 -34.38
C PHE A 6 -4.79 -41.19 -35.64
N THR A 7 -6.10 -40.95 -35.80
CA THR A 7 -6.65 -40.13 -36.87
C THR A 7 -6.84 -38.71 -36.32
N VAL A 8 -6.08 -37.76 -36.85
CA VAL A 8 -6.17 -36.33 -36.54
C VAL A 8 -7.39 -35.77 -37.25
N VAL A 9 -8.37 -35.30 -36.48
CA VAL A 9 -9.54 -34.56 -36.99
C VAL A 9 -9.17 -33.08 -36.99
N VAL A 10 -8.77 -32.55 -38.15
CA VAL A 10 -8.61 -31.11 -38.37
C VAL A 10 -9.99 -30.55 -38.68
N VAL A 11 -10.59 -29.85 -37.71
CA VAL A 11 -11.86 -29.15 -37.91
C VAL A 11 -11.56 -27.74 -38.42
N ALA A 12 -11.73 -27.54 -39.73
CA ALA A 12 -11.67 -26.23 -40.36
C ALA A 12 -13.01 -25.50 -40.16
N TRP A 13 -13.02 -24.42 -39.39
CA TRP A 13 -14.14 -23.48 -39.32
C TRP A 13 -13.79 -22.22 -40.12
N ALA A 14 -14.48 -22.05 -41.25
CA ALA A 14 -14.47 -20.84 -42.04
C ALA A 14 -15.40 -19.81 -41.39
N PHE A 15 -14.85 -18.69 -40.92
CA PHE A 15 -15.65 -17.52 -40.52
C PHE A 15 -15.82 -16.59 -41.71
N ALA A 16 -17.07 -16.46 -42.16
CA ALA A 16 -17.50 -15.48 -43.14
C ALA A 16 -17.60 -14.10 -42.48
N VAL A 17 -16.88 -13.12 -43.06
CA VAL A 17 -16.95 -11.70 -42.70
C VAL A 17 -18.18 -11.10 -43.39
N ALA A 18 -19.18 -10.70 -42.60
CA ALA A 18 -20.30 -9.90 -43.07
C ALA A 18 -20.05 -8.43 -42.71
N LEU A 19 -19.73 -7.63 -43.72
CA LEU A 19 -19.74 -6.16 -43.66
C LEU A 19 -21.19 -5.67 -43.50
N LEU A 20 -21.47 -4.97 -42.40
CA LEU A 20 -22.66 -4.14 -42.22
C LEU A 20 -22.20 -2.67 -42.21
N ALA A 21 -22.28 -2.03 -43.37
CA ALA A 21 -22.20 -0.59 -43.52
C ALA A 21 -23.61 -0.01 -43.27
N ALA A 22 -23.80 0.60 -42.11
CA ALA A 22 -24.95 1.48 -41.84
C ALA A 22 -24.47 2.92 -42.03
N GLY A 23 -25.01 3.57 -43.05
CA GLY A 23 -24.76 4.99 -43.33
C GLY A 23 -25.53 5.89 -42.37
N CYS A 24 -24.87 6.92 -41.87
CA CYS A 24 -25.52 8.09 -41.31
C CYS A 24 -25.62 9.16 -42.40
N SER A 25 -26.85 9.51 -42.75
CA SER A 25 -27.17 10.58 -43.68
C SER A 25 -27.02 11.94 -43.00
N ASP A 26 -26.39 12.83 -43.75
CA ASP A 26 -26.28 14.26 -43.63
C ASP A 26 -27.66 14.95 -43.57
N SER A 27 -27.83 15.92 -42.67
CA SER A 27 -28.93 16.90 -42.72
C SER A 27 -28.40 18.21 -42.15
N GLY A 28 -28.18 19.17 -43.05
CA GLY A 28 -27.61 20.47 -42.76
C GLY A 28 -28.61 21.60 -42.46
N GLY A 29 -28.01 22.79 -42.26
CA GLY A 29 -28.62 24.13 -42.29
C GLY A 29 -29.29 24.57 -40.99
N GLY A 30 -29.06 25.74 -40.40
CA GLY A 30 -28.34 26.97 -40.75
C GLY A 30 -28.56 27.99 -39.60
N PRO A 31 -27.92 29.18 -39.63
CA PRO A 31 -27.78 30.06 -38.46
C PRO A 31 -28.69 31.30 -38.48
N ASP A 32 -29.15 31.73 -37.31
CA ASP A 32 -29.70 33.06 -36.95
C ASP A 32 -29.45 33.22 -35.43
N GLY A 33 -28.99 34.32 -34.80
CA GLY A 33 -28.91 35.73 -35.15
C GLY A 33 -29.51 36.57 -33.99
N ALA A 34 -28.71 37.49 -33.41
CA ALA A 34 -29.04 38.64 -32.54
C ALA A 34 -29.52 38.36 -31.08
N ASP A 35 -28.83 38.85 -30.04
CA ASP A 35 -28.74 40.23 -29.49
C ASP A 35 -29.95 40.62 -28.62
N GLY A 36 -29.71 41.09 -27.39
CA GLY A 36 -30.77 41.42 -26.43
C GLY A 36 -30.30 41.60 -24.99
N THR A 37 -30.02 42.85 -24.65
CA THR A 37 -29.54 43.43 -23.40
C THR A 37 -30.55 43.47 -22.22
N ARG A 38 -30.00 43.52 -20.99
CA ARG A 38 -30.46 44.22 -19.77
C ARG A 38 -31.81 43.82 -19.15
N ASP A 39 -31.75 43.41 -17.87
CA ASP A 39 -32.70 43.86 -16.86
C ASP A 39 -31.98 43.94 -15.49
N ASP A 40 -31.91 45.16 -14.96
CA ASP A 40 -31.44 45.49 -13.62
C ASP A 40 -32.62 45.30 -12.65
N GLY A 41 -32.45 44.43 -11.66
CA GLY A 41 -33.43 44.16 -10.61
C GLY A 41 -32.82 44.33 -9.22
N GLU A 42 -32.69 45.59 -8.81
CA GLU A 42 -32.36 46.05 -7.46
C GLU A 42 -33.44 45.63 -6.45
N VAL A 43 -33.04 44.99 -5.34
CA VAL A 43 -33.76 45.06 -4.06
C VAL A 43 -32.74 45.27 -2.95
N THR A 44 -32.74 46.49 -2.42
CA THR A 44 -32.10 46.92 -1.17
C THR A 44 -32.99 46.66 0.04
N GLY A 45 -32.36 46.37 1.19
CA GLY A 45 -32.95 46.36 2.53
C GLY A 45 -32.09 45.50 3.47
N GLU A 46 -30.91 45.95 3.91
CA GLU A 46 -30.63 46.84 5.07
C GLU A 46 -30.73 46.16 6.46
N VAL A 47 -29.53 46.00 7.07
CA VAL A 47 -29.07 46.20 8.47
C VAL A 47 -29.66 45.30 9.60
N ALA A 48 -28.95 44.89 10.66
CA ALA A 48 -27.78 45.47 11.33
C ALA A 48 -27.04 44.46 12.26
N ALA A 49 -25.78 44.81 12.55
CA ALA A 49 -25.00 44.66 13.79
C ALA A 49 -24.50 43.24 14.21
N ASP A 50 -23.20 42.94 14.33
CA ASP A 50 -22.07 43.54 15.11
C ASP A 50 -21.86 42.83 16.48
N ALA A 51 -20.59 42.81 16.91
CA ALA A 51 -19.96 42.25 18.12
C ALA A 51 -19.59 40.74 18.08
N ASP A 52 -18.31 40.39 17.91
CA ASP A 52 -17.14 40.52 18.80
C ASP A 52 -16.98 39.37 19.81
N ALA A 53 -15.74 38.89 19.85
CA ALA A 53 -15.23 37.92 20.79
C ALA A 53 -14.93 38.59 22.13
N GLU A 54 -15.18 37.87 23.23
CA GLU A 54 -14.56 37.99 24.56
C GLU A 54 -15.22 36.89 25.42
N VAL A 55 -14.51 35.80 25.78
CA VAL A 55 -13.81 35.64 27.07
C VAL A 55 -14.60 36.23 28.23
N GLU A 56 -14.97 35.39 29.22
CA GLU A 56 -14.76 35.65 30.65
C GLU A 56 -15.18 34.42 31.50
N PRO A 57 -14.63 34.31 32.73
CA PRO A 57 -14.47 33.09 33.52
C PRO A 57 -15.39 33.06 34.75
N GLU A 58 -15.62 31.90 35.35
CA GLU A 58 -16.16 31.79 36.72
C GLU A 58 -15.65 30.46 37.34
N THR A 59 -14.74 30.44 38.33
CA THR A 59 -14.93 30.66 39.80
C THR A 59 -15.72 29.47 40.45
N ASP A 60 -15.42 28.81 41.57
CA ASP A 60 -14.50 28.93 42.70
C ASP A 60 -14.43 27.57 43.46
N GLY A 61 -13.36 27.30 44.21
CA GLY A 61 -13.38 26.24 45.23
C GLY A 61 -12.04 25.85 45.85
N SER A 62 -11.50 26.71 46.71
CA SER A 62 -10.54 26.34 47.78
C SER A 62 -11.10 26.91 49.09
N PRO A 63 -10.99 26.23 50.25
CA PRO A 63 -9.77 26.23 51.09
C PRO A 63 -9.52 24.84 51.75
N ASP A 64 -8.47 24.47 52.47
CA ASP A 64 -7.78 25.08 53.62
C ASP A 64 -6.45 24.35 53.93
N ALA A 65 -5.47 25.15 54.42
CA ALA A 65 -4.46 24.95 55.47
C ALA A 65 -3.87 23.53 55.77
N ALA A 66 -2.55 23.28 55.66
CA ALA A 66 -1.39 23.76 56.45
C ALA A 66 -1.10 22.94 57.75
N GLU A 67 0.18 22.94 58.15
CA GLU A 67 0.86 22.24 59.28
C GLU A 67 1.57 20.93 58.89
N ASP A 68 2.85 20.65 59.19
CA ASP A 68 3.94 21.36 59.86
C ASP A 68 5.28 20.63 59.57
N VAL A 69 6.40 21.31 59.85
CA VAL A 69 7.81 21.01 59.49
C VAL A 69 8.52 20.15 60.60
N PRO A 70 9.88 20.04 60.65
CA PRO A 70 10.78 18.91 60.31
C PRO A 70 11.35 18.14 61.54
N VAL A 71 12.22 17.11 61.33
CA VAL A 71 13.50 16.97 62.09
C VAL A 71 14.45 15.88 61.57
N ASP A 72 15.73 16.22 61.69
CA ASP A 72 16.98 15.52 61.41
C ASP A 72 17.20 14.13 62.04
N GLY A 73 18.14 13.37 61.45
CA GLY A 73 18.86 12.32 62.15
C GLY A 73 19.78 11.47 61.26
N SER A 74 21.00 11.96 61.00
CA SER A 74 22.18 11.10 60.74
C SER A 74 22.95 10.93 62.06
N PRO A 75 23.74 9.85 62.28
CA PRO A 75 25.18 9.94 61.94
C PRO A 75 25.92 8.61 61.58
N ASP A 76 27.06 8.76 60.88
CA ASP A 76 28.43 8.19 61.06
C ASP A 76 28.64 6.71 61.52
N ALA A 77 29.71 5.95 61.19
CA ALA A 77 30.96 6.15 60.45
C ALA A 77 31.69 4.78 60.20
N ALA A 78 32.72 4.89 59.37
CA ALA A 78 33.87 4.07 58.93
C ALA A 78 34.47 2.90 59.80
N GLU A 79 35.62 2.40 59.28
CA GLU A 79 36.62 1.40 59.74
C GLU A 79 36.53 0.08 58.89
N ASP A 80 37.52 -0.44 58.15
CA ASP A 80 38.98 -0.25 58.05
C ASP A 80 39.55 -0.84 56.73
N VAL A 81 40.71 -0.33 56.28
CA VAL A 81 41.69 -1.01 55.40
C VAL A 81 42.87 -1.45 56.30
N PRO A 82 43.66 -2.51 56.00
CA PRO A 82 44.89 -2.26 55.22
C PRO A 82 45.49 -3.47 54.43
N VAL A 83 46.36 -3.11 53.47
CA VAL A 83 47.71 -3.69 53.21
C VAL A 83 47.90 -4.97 52.36
N ASP A 84 48.40 -4.71 51.13
CA ASP A 84 49.76 -5.00 50.61
C ASP A 84 50.18 -6.43 50.18
N GLY A 85 50.88 -6.49 49.04
CA GLY A 85 51.68 -7.66 48.62
C GLY A 85 51.63 -8.02 47.13
N SER A 86 52.36 -7.28 46.29
CA SER A 86 53.04 -7.86 45.12
C SER A 86 54.36 -8.49 45.60
N PRO A 87 55.00 -9.49 44.92
CA PRO A 87 55.74 -9.17 43.70
C PRO A 87 55.85 -10.28 42.64
N ASP A 88 56.41 -9.85 41.51
CA ASP A 88 56.96 -10.55 40.35
C ASP A 88 57.73 -11.86 40.64
N ALA A 89 57.69 -12.77 39.65
CA ALA A 89 58.85 -13.56 39.24
C ALA A 89 58.72 -13.97 37.77
N ALA A 90 59.51 -13.32 36.92
CA ALA A 90 59.94 -13.86 35.63
C ALA A 90 61.01 -14.94 35.88
N GLU A 91 60.91 -16.08 35.20
CA GLU A 91 61.99 -17.05 35.03
C GLU A 91 61.95 -17.59 33.59
N ASP A 92 63.15 -17.80 33.07
CA ASP A 92 63.57 -17.88 31.68
C ASP A 92 63.65 -19.33 31.14
N VAL A 93 63.07 -19.56 29.94
CA VAL A 93 63.56 -20.37 28.78
C VAL A 93 63.96 -21.88 29.00
N PRO A 94 64.38 -22.65 27.95
CA PRO A 94 63.61 -23.62 27.14
C PRO A 94 63.96 -25.11 27.39
N VAL A 95 63.07 -26.04 27.00
CA VAL A 95 63.47 -27.42 26.61
C VAL A 95 62.57 -27.96 25.49
N ASP A 96 63.21 -28.36 24.40
CA ASP A 96 62.70 -29.17 23.28
C ASP A 96 62.19 -30.55 23.73
N GLY A 97 61.10 -31.02 23.13
CA GLY A 97 60.59 -32.38 23.38
C GLY A 97 59.34 -32.77 22.59
N SER A 98 59.44 -32.79 21.26
CA SER A 98 58.70 -33.62 20.28
C SER A 98 57.51 -34.47 20.78
N ALA A 99 56.29 -34.20 20.27
CA ALA A 99 55.39 -35.20 19.66
C ALA A 99 54.10 -34.56 19.11
N ASP A 100 53.69 -35.04 17.93
CA ASP A 100 52.60 -34.63 17.07
C ASP A 100 51.22 -34.42 17.71
N ALA A 101 50.54 -33.35 17.32
CA ALA A 101 49.10 -33.34 17.05
C ALA A 101 48.75 -32.16 16.14
N ALA A 102 48.25 -32.46 14.94
CA ALA A 102 47.51 -31.54 14.11
C ALA A 102 46.31 -30.96 14.90
N GLU A 103 45.89 -29.74 14.55
CA GLU A 103 44.50 -29.32 14.32
C GLU A 103 44.48 -27.79 14.16
N ASP A 104 43.59 -27.34 13.29
CA ASP A 104 43.60 -26.07 12.58
C ASP A 104 43.41 -24.82 13.46
N VAL A 105 44.07 -23.74 13.06
CA VAL A 105 43.83 -22.38 13.56
C VAL A 105 42.56 -21.86 12.87
N PRO A 106 41.44 -21.60 13.58
CA PRO A 106 40.39 -20.78 13.00
C PRO A 106 40.89 -19.34 12.98
N VAL A 107 41.02 -18.80 11.77
CA VAL A 107 41.18 -17.36 11.53
C VAL A 107 39.91 -16.68 12.05
N ASP A 108 40.04 -15.92 13.13
CA ASP A 108 39.01 -14.97 13.58
C ASP A 108 38.74 -13.96 12.46
N ALA A 109 37.60 -14.12 11.79
CA ALA A 109 37.00 -13.07 11.00
C ALA A 109 36.31 -12.07 11.95
N PRO A 110 36.47 -10.75 11.78
CA PRO A 110 35.73 -9.80 12.59
C PRO A 110 34.24 -9.94 12.26
N ALA A 111 33.45 -10.20 13.29
CA ALA A 111 32.00 -10.09 13.22
C ALA A 111 31.65 -8.63 12.90
N ASP A 112 31.38 -8.34 11.63
CA ASP A 112 30.68 -7.13 11.22
C ASP A 112 29.26 -7.20 11.80
N GLY A 113 29.09 -6.56 12.95
CA GLY A 113 27.80 -6.25 13.53
C GLY A 113 27.07 -5.26 12.63
N SER A 114 26.44 -5.77 11.58
CA SER A 114 25.37 -5.04 10.91
C SER A 114 24.19 -4.98 11.88
N PRO A 115 23.55 -3.81 12.10
CA PRO A 115 22.30 -3.79 12.85
C PRO A 115 21.31 -4.72 12.15
N ASP A 116 20.70 -5.63 12.91
CA ASP A 116 19.61 -6.49 12.49
C ASP A 116 18.42 -5.63 12.04
N VAL A 117 18.48 -5.11 10.82
CA VAL A 117 17.32 -4.59 10.12
C VAL A 117 16.57 -5.82 9.64
N PRO A 118 15.34 -6.07 10.14
CA PRO A 118 14.55 -7.19 9.65
C PRO A 118 14.43 -7.09 8.14
N PRO A 119 14.57 -8.20 7.40
CA PRO A 119 14.42 -8.18 5.95
C PRO A 119 13.05 -7.59 5.59
N PRO A 120 12.97 -6.79 4.51
CA PRO A 120 11.70 -6.22 4.07
C PRO A 120 10.68 -7.34 3.83
N PRO A 121 9.37 -7.06 4.03
CA PRO A 121 8.34 -8.07 3.83
C PRO A 121 8.43 -8.63 2.40
N ALA A 122 8.23 -9.94 2.27
CA ALA A 122 8.10 -10.57 0.96
C ALA A 122 6.79 -10.12 0.30
N PRO A 123 6.72 -10.09 -1.04
CA PRO A 123 5.46 -9.82 -1.72
C PRO A 123 4.43 -10.93 -1.46
N GLU A 124 3.16 -10.57 -1.47
CA GLU A 124 2.04 -11.51 -1.40
C GLU A 124 1.95 -12.37 -2.67
N CYS A 125 2.28 -11.76 -3.81
CA CYS A 125 2.22 -12.39 -5.12
C CYS A 125 3.32 -11.83 -6.05
N THR A 126 3.67 -12.60 -7.07
CA THR A 126 4.48 -12.12 -8.21
C THR A 126 3.72 -12.22 -9.53
N GLU A 127 2.64 -12.99 -9.55
CA GLU A 127 1.78 -13.26 -10.69
C GLU A 127 0.34 -13.46 -10.18
N ALA A 128 -0.65 -13.29 -11.04
CA ALA A 128 -2.07 -13.45 -10.67
C ALA A 128 -2.40 -14.85 -10.10
N ALA A 129 -1.67 -15.89 -10.52
CA ALA A 129 -1.83 -17.25 -10.00
C ALA A 129 -1.49 -17.38 -8.49
N GLY A 130 -0.76 -16.40 -7.94
CA GLY A 130 -0.47 -16.29 -6.52
C GLY A 130 -1.60 -15.66 -5.69
N CYS A 131 -2.73 -15.30 -6.31
CA CYS A 131 -3.88 -14.67 -5.64
C CYS A 131 -5.13 -15.53 -5.80
N THR A 132 -6.04 -15.46 -4.83
CA THR A 132 -7.33 -16.15 -4.86
C THR A 132 -8.47 -15.18 -4.61
N LEU A 133 -9.58 -15.35 -5.33
CA LEU A 133 -10.77 -14.55 -5.09
C LEU A 133 -11.48 -15.05 -3.83
N HIS A 134 -11.54 -14.21 -2.81
CA HIS A 134 -12.43 -14.44 -1.68
C HIS A 134 -13.79 -13.81 -1.96
N THR A 135 -14.82 -14.66 -1.90
CA THR A 135 -16.20 -14.27 -2.20
C THR A 135 -17.13 -14.79 -1.10
N ASP A 136 -17.63 -13.88 -0.28
CA ASP A 136 -18.67 -14.17 0.70
C ASP A 136 -19.78 -13.11 0.66
N CYS A 137 -20.61 -13.06 1.69
CA CYS A 137 -21.74 -12.15 1.80
C CYS A 137 -21.37 -10.72 2.20
N CYS A 138 -20.17 -10.53 2.72
CA CYS A 138 -19.66 -9.26 3.25
C CYS A 138 -18.56 -8.69 2.35
N ASN A 139 -17.76 -9.57 1.75
CA ASN A 139 -16.45 -9.28 1.22
C ASN A 139 -16.33 -9.78 -0.22
N CYS A 140 -15.69 -8.96 -1.04
CA CYS A 140 -15.20 -9.35 -2.35
C CYS A 140 -13.81 -8.76 -2.51
N LEU A 141 -12.80 -9.59 -2.33
CA LEU A 141 -11.42 -9.16 -2.24
C LEU A 141 -10.49 -10.28 -2.71
N ALA A 142 -9.31 -9.92 -3.20
CA ALA A 142 -8.30 -10.88 -3.60
C ALA A 142 -7.33 -11.12 -2.45
N LEU A 143 -7.14 -12.37 -2.05
CA LEU A 143 -6.28 -12.77 -0.93
C LEU A 143 -5.08 -13.56 -1.41
N ALA A 144 -3.97 -13.39 -0.70
CA ALA A 144 -2.86 -14.32 -0.76
C ALA A 144 -3.25 -15.70 -0.15
N PRO A 145 -2.65 -16.83 -0.58
CA PRO A 145 -3.03 -18.17 -0.12
C PRO A 145 -2.90 -18.44 1.39
N ARG A 146 -2.21 -17.57 2.13
CA ARG A 146 -1.98 -17.68 3.58
C ARG A 146 -2.65 -16.56 4.37
N GLU A 147 -3.39 -15.69 3.70
CA GLU A 147 -4.13 -14.61 4.34
C GLU A 147 -5.51 -15.12 4.75
N GLU A 148 -5.93 -14.79 5.96
CA GLU A 148 -7.22 -15.20 6.48
C GLU A 148 -8.28 -14.13 6.14
N PRO A 149 -9.42 -14.50 5.52
CA PRO A 149 -10.42 -13.53 5.15
C PRO A 149 -11.00 -12.81 6.37
N PRO A 150 -11.40 -11.53 6.22
CA PRO A 150 -12.08 -10.81 7.28
C PRO A 150 -13.39 -11.52 7.67
N PRO A 151 -13.72 -11.55 8.97
CA PRO A 151 -14.87 -12.29 9.46
C PRO A 151 -16.17 -11.72 8.87
N CYS A 152 -17.00 -12.61 8.32
CA CYS A 152 -18.33 -12.26 7.86
C CYS A 152 -19.39 -12.79 8.83
N GLY A 153 -20.14 -11.89 9.46
CA GLY A 153 -21.21 -12.23 10.40
C GLY A 153 -22.49 -12.78 9.74
N LEU A 154 -22.50 -12.91 8.41
CA LEU A 154 -23.61 -13.42 7.63
C LEU A 154 -23.24 -14.81 7.07
N PRO A 155 -23.81 -15.90 7.61
CA PRO A 155 -23.45 -17.25 7.17
C PRO A 155 -23.93 -17.58 5.76
N GLU A 156 -24.99 -16.90 5.28
CA GLU A 156 -25.56 -17.09 3.96
C GLU A 156 -26.22 -15.79 3.43
N CYS A 157 -26.19 -15.63 2.11
CA CYS A 157 -26.79 -14.52 1.38
C CYS A 157 -27.29 -15.04 0.04
N PHE A 158 -28.29 -14.36 -0.52
CA PHE A 158 -28.86 -14.76 -1.80
C PHE A 158 -27.86 -14.61 -2.97
N VAL A 159 -27.00 -13.60 -2.90
CA VAL A 159 -25.92 -13.33 -3.85
C VAL A 159 -24.70 -12.87 -3.05
N THR A 160 -23.52 -13.39 -3.37
CA THR A 160 -22.26 -12.94 -2.76
C THR A 160 -21.90 -11.54 -3.24
N THR A 161 -21.07 -10.84 -2.49
CA THR A 161 -20.63 -9.48 -2.84
C THR A 161 -19.94 -9.46 -4.21
N CYS A 162 -19.10 -10.46 -4.53
CA CYS A 162 -18.47 -10.54 -5.85
C CYS A 162 -19.48 -10.80 -6.96
N ALA A 163 -20.42 -11.74 -6.77
CA ALA A 163 -21.41 -12.05 -7.79
C ALA A 163 -22.33 -10.85 -8.07
N ALA A 164 -22.71 -10.08 -7.05
CA ALA A 164 -23.50 -8.86 -7.22
C ALA A 164 -22.75 -7.78 -8.02
N ARG A 165 -21.42 -7.77 -7.95
CA ARG A 165 -20.52 -6.88 -8.70
C ARG A 165 -20.06 -7.48 -10.03
N GLY A 166 -20.49 -8.70 -10.34
CA GLY A 166 -20.07 -9.47 -11.50
C GLY A 166 -18.58 -9.82 -11.51
N ILE A 167 -17.89 -9.77 -10.37
CA ILE A 167 -16.45 -10.07 -10.23
C ILE A 167 -16.24 -11.58 -10.18
N THR A 168 -15.22 -12.04 -10.90
CA THR A 168 -14.83 -13.44 -11.03
C THR A 168 -13.35 -13.62 -10.76
N ALA A 169 -12.88 -14.87 -10.67
CA ALA A 169 -11.46 -15.17 -10.48
C ALA A 169 -10.57 -14.65 -11.63
N GLU A 170 -11.14 -14.34 -12.80
CA GLU A 170 -10.42 -13.77 -13.94
C GLU A 170 -10.08 -12.27 -13.73
N ASP A 171 -10.80 -11.59 -12.84
CA ASP A 171 -10.56 -10.18 -12.50
C ASP A 171 -9.42 -10.03 -11.48
N VAL A 172 -8.97 -11.13 -10.86
CA VAL A 172 -7.90 -11.10 -9.86
C VAL A 172 -6.55 -10.89 -10.54
N ALA A 173 -5.79 -9.93 -10.04
CA ALA A 173 -4.45 -9.63 -10.51
C ALA A 173 -3.47 -9.48 -9.35
N CYS A 174 -2.19 -9.69 -9.67
CA CYS A 174 -1.10 -9.26 -8.81
C CYS A 174 -0.70 -7.84 -9.21
N ALA A 175 -0.94 -6.88 -8.31
CA ALA A 175 -0.69 -5.47 -8.53
C ALA A 175 0.43 -5.00 -7.58
N ALA A 176 1.61 -4.68 -8.10
CA ALA A 176 2.76 -4.28 -7.29
C ALA A 176 3.00 -5.14 -6.04
N GLY A 177 2.99 -6.47 -6.21
CA GLY A 177 3.25 -7.44 -5.15
C GLY A 177 2.11 -7.73 -4.18
N ARG A 178 0.92 -7.15 -4.39
CA ARG A 178 -0.30 -7.41 -3.61
C ARG A 178 -1.43 -7.97 -4.46
N CYS A 179 -2.37 -8.65 -3.82
CA CYS A 179 -3.56 -9.13 -4.51
C CYS A 179 -4.62 -8.03 -4.67
N ALA A 180 -5.10 -7.83 -5.89
CA ALA A 180 -6.11 -6.81 -6.22
C ALA A 180 -7.17 -7.38 -7.17
N VAL A 181 -8.36 -6.75 -7.20
CA VAL A 181 -9.50 -7.25 -7.99
C VAL A 181 -10.33 -6.17 -8.67
N TYR A 182 -10.22 -4.91 -8.23
CA TYR A 182 -11.00 -3.82 -8.81
C TYR A 182 -10.23 -3.11 -9.91
N THR A 183 -10.89 -2.80 -11.01
CA THR A 183 -10.39 -1.82 -11.97
C THR A 183 -10.84 -0.44 -11.53
N CYS A 184 -9.92 0.52 -11.44
CA CYS A 184 -10.22 1.88 -10.97
C CYS A 184 -9.72 2.96 -11.93
N GLU A 185 -9.14 2.54 -13.07
CA GLU A 185 -8.67 3.41 -14.14
C GLU A 185 -9.84 4.04 -14.88
N THR A 186 -9.80 5.36 -15.02
CA THR A 186 -10.97 6.13 -15.43
C THR A 186 -11.06 6.32 -16.94
N ASP A 187 -9.98 6.01 -17.66
CA ASP A 187 -9.88 6.09 -19.12
C ASP A 187 -10.92 5.22 -19.85
N ALA A 188 -11.39 4.15 -19.22
CA ALA A 188 -12.38 3.22 -19.79
C ALA A 188 -13.84 3.65 -19.53
N VAL A 189 -14.09 4.72 -18.76
CA VAL A 189 -15.44 5.15 -18.42
C VAL A 189 -16.08 5.90 -19.59
N ALA A 190 -17.19 5.35 -20.10
CA ALA A 190 -17.98 5.97 -21.17
C ALA A 190 -19.43 6.26 -20.75
N CYS A 191 -19.81 5.93 -19.52
CA CYS A 191 -21.15 6.20 -19.01
C CYS A 191 -21.34 7.68 -18.68
N GLU A 192 -22.57 8.17 -18.85
CA GLU A 192 -22.92 9.57 -18.53
C GLU A 192 -23.15 9.80 -17.03
N MET A 193 -23.04 8.77 -16.18
CA MET A 193 -23.12 8.95 -14.74
C MET A 193 -21.88 9.66 -14.23
N LEU A 194 -22.10 10.59 -13.30
CA LEU A 194 -21.02 11.25 -12.58
C LEU A 194 -20.32 10.24 -11.65
N PRO A 195 -18.99 10.35 -11.46
CA PRO A 195 -18.28 9.53 -10.50
C PRO A 195 -18.83 9.73 -9.08
N PRO A 196 -18.94 8.66 -8.28
CA PRO A 196 -19.29 8.81 -6.87
C PRO A 196 -18.19 9.58 -6.13
N ARG A 197 -18.56 10.26 -5.05
CA ARG A 197 -17.61 10.92 -4.16
C ARG A 197 -17.10 9.90 -3.14
N CYS A 198 -15.82 9.56 -3.23
CA CYS A 198 -15.18 8.60 -2.34
C CYS A 198 -14.50 9.28 -1.15
N GLY A 199 -14.36 8.54 -0.05
CA GLY A 199 -13.66 9.00 1.13
C GLY A 199 -12.15 9.09 0.90
N ALA A 200 -11.43 9.53 1.92
CA ALA A 200 -9.97 9.56 1.90
C ALA A 200 -9.42 8.11 1.79
N GLY A 201 -8.49 7.88 0.85
CA GLY A 201 -7.92 6.55 0.57
C GLY A 201 -8.79 5.62 -0.27
N GLU A 202 -9.96 6.08 -0.73
CA GLU A 202 -10.87 5.34 -1.60
C GLU A 202 -11.00 6.00 -2.98
N VAL A 203 -11.22 5.17 -4.00
CA VAL A 203 -11.43 5.62 -5.38
C VAL A 203 -12.68 4.95 -5.97
N PRO A 204 -13.32 5.58 -6.96
CA PRO A 204 -14.42 4.96 -7.66
C PRO A 204 -13.91 3.77 -8.48
N SER A 205 -14.45 2.59 -8.23
CA SER A 205 -14.22 1.45 -9.12
C SER A 205 -14.90 1.69 -10.47
N VAL A 206 -14.44 0.97 -11.49
CA VAL A 206 -14.99 0.96 -12.84
C VAL A 206 -15.37 -0.48 -13.16
N ARG A 207 -16.58 -0.71 -13.69
CA ARG A 207 -17.02 -2.03 -14.17
C ARG A 207 -17.68 -1.88 -15.53
N GLY A 208 -17.17 -2.61 -16.51
CA GLY A 208 -17.56 -2.41 -17.90
C GLY A 208 -17.10 -1.04 -18.39
N MET A 209 -18.02 -0.11 -18.60
CA MET A 209 -17.74 1.27 -18.99
C MET A 209 -18.34 2.29 -18.01
N CYS A 210 -18.72 1.85 -16.81
CA CYS A 210 -19.45 2.64 -15.84
C CYS A 210 -18.75 2.70 -14.49
N TRP A 211 -19.04 3.76 -13.73
CA TRP A 211 -18.66 3.85 -12.33
C TRP A 211 -19.35 2.78 -11.48
N GLY A 212 -18.57 2.17 -10.61
CA GLY A 212 -18.99 1.27 -9.55
C GLY A 212 -18.94 1.94 -8.17
N PRO A 213 -18.99 1.17 -7.08
CA PRO A 213 -18.85 1.71 -5.72
C PRO A 213 -17.45 2.27 -5.47
N CYS A 214 -17.31 3.08 -4.43
CA CYS A 214 -16.01 3.41 -3.86
C CYS A 214 -15.39 2.16 -3.24
N VAL A 215 -14.11 1.96 -3.53
CA VAL A 215 -13.29 0.86 -3.01
C VAL A 215 -11.96 1.42 -2.51
N PRO A 216 -11.29 0.76 -1.56
CA PRO A 216 -9.95 1.17 -1.17
C PRO A 216 -9.02 1.21 -2.39
N ALA A 217 -8.22 2.27 -2.53
CA ALA A 217 -7.27 2.39 -3.64
C ALA A 217 -6.25 1.24 -3.68
N THR A 218 -6.03 0.59 -2.53
CA THR A 218 -5.18 -0.58 -2.37
C THR A 218 -5.76 -1.85 -2.96
N GLU A 219 -7.10 -1.95 -3.13
CA GLU A 219 -7.75 -3.10 -3.77
C GLU A 219 -7.85 -2.95 -5.31
N CYS A 220 -7.40 -1.81 -5.84
CA CYS A 220 -7.35 -1.54 -7.27
C CYS A 220 -6.14 -2.19 -7.95
N VAL A 221 -6.38 -2.79 -9.12
CA VAL A 221 -5.35 -3.36 -10.00
C VAL A 221 -4.44 -2.26 -10.54
N SER A 222 -4.98 -1.08 -10.82
CA SER A 222 -4.25 0.17 -11.12
C SER A 222 -5.13 1.37 -10.75
N VAL A 223 -4.50 2.52 -10.56
CA VAL A 223 -5.14 3.84 -10.44
C VAL A 223 -4.55 4.77 -11.49
N ASP A 224 -5.22 5.89 -11.78
CA ASP A 224 -4.76 6.84 -12.79
C ASP A 224 -3.42 7.48 -12.40
N ASP A 225 -3.31 7.94 -11.15
CA ASP A 225 -2.12 8.65 -10.68
C ASP A 225 -1.95 8.60 -9.15
N CYS A 226 -0.80 9.11 -8.67
CA CYS A 226 -0.45 9.04 -7.24
C CYS A 226 -1.37 9.85 -6.32
N ALA A 227 -2.14 10.80 -6.83
CA ALA A 227 -3.12 11.56 -6.02
C ALA A 227 -4.29 10.69 -5.56
N SER A 228 -4.49 9.52 -6.19
CA SER A 228 -5.42 8.49 -5.73
C SER A 228 -4.98 7.81 -4.43
N CYS A 229 -3.69 7.87 -4.08
CA CYS A 229 -3.15 7.24 -2.89
C CYS A 229 -3.14 8.23 -1.72
N ASP A 230 -3.76 7.88 -0.60
CA ASP A 230 -3.79 8.69 0.60
C ASP A 230 -2.64 8.36 1.56
N ALA A 231 -1.60 9.20 1.53
CA ALA A 231 -0.47 9.08 2.45
C ALA A 231 -0.87 9.17 3.94
N SER A 232 -1.93 9.91 4.27
CA SER A 232 -2.44 10.09 5.63
C SER A 232 -3.18 8.84 6.12
N ALA A 233 -3.81 8.10 5.21
CA ALA A 233 -4.36 6.77 5.47
C ALA A 233 -3.29 5.66 5.48
N GLY A 234 -2.00 6.01 5.40
CA GLY A 234 -0.93 5.02 5.39
C GLY A 234 -0.64 4.43 4.01
N GLN A 235 -1.18 4.97 2.92
CA GLN A 235 -0.92 4.45 1.58
C GLN A 235 0.38 5.03 1.00
N ALA A 236 1.00 4.28 0.10
CA ALA A 236 2.18 4.70 -0.67
C ALA A 236 1.91 4.54 -2.17
N CYS A 237 2.40 5.48 -2.96
CA CYS A 237 2.33 5.38 -4.41
C CYS A 237 3.52 4.59 -4.96
N VAL A 238 3.22 3.61 -5.82
CA VAL A 238 4.19 2.81 -6.56
C VAL A 238 3.90 2.93 -8.06
N GLN A 239 4.92 3.16 -8.87
CA GLN A 239 4.81 3.28 -10.33
C GLN A 239 5.68 2.25 -11.03
N TYR A 240 5.10 1.49 -11.95
CA TYR A 240 5.84 0.58 -12.82
C TYR A 240 6.14 1.27 -14.14
N LEU A 241 7.42 1.54 -14.41
CA LEU A 241 7.82 2.23 -15.63
C LEU A 241 7.91 1.26 -16.81
N SER A 242 6.96 1.38 -17.73
CA SER A 242 6.97 0.65 -19.00
C SER A 242 7.16 1.59 -20.18
N ARG A 243 7.48 1.03 -21.36
CA ARG A 243 7.56 1.80 -22.61
C ARG A 243 6.24 2.50 -22.99
N GLY A 244 5.10 1.98 -22.53
CA GLY A 244 3.78 2.55 -22.75
C GLY A 244 3.41 3.69 -21.79
N GLY A 245 4.25 3.96 -20.79
CA GLY A 245 3.97 4.88 -19.70
C GLY A 245 4.03 4.20 -18.33
N PRO A 246 4.00 4.97 -17.23
CA PRO A 246 3.92 4.44 -15.89
C PRO A 246 2.53 3.85 -15.62
N THR A 247 2.47 2.66 -15.03
CA THR A 247 1.24 2.17 -14.38
C THR A 247 1.33 2.46 -12.90
N THR A 248 0.28 3.07 -12.33
CA THR A 248 0.28 3.52 -10.93
C THR A 248 -0.51 2.59 -10.04
N TYR A 249 0.00 2.36 -8.83
CA TYR A 249 -0.59 1.50 -7.81
C TYR A 249 -0.51 2.18 -6.44
N CYS A 250 -1.54 1.98 -5.62
CA CYS A 250 -1.52 2.34 -4.20
C CYS A 250 -1.29 1.08 -3.36
N VAL A 251 -0.30 1.10 -2.47
CA VAL A 251 -0.02 0.00 -1.54
C VAL A 251 -0.19 0.48 -0.10
N GLU A 252 -0.56 -0.43 0.80
CA GLU A 252 -0.48 -0.13 2.23
C GLU A 252 0.98 -0.06 2.67
N ARG A 253 1.31 0.90 3.53
CA ARG A 253 2.63 1.02 4.13
C ARG A 253 2.69 0.15 5.39
N PRO A 254 3.58 -0.87 5.44
CA PRO A 254 3.74 -1.72 6.60
C PRO A 254 4.04 -0.93 7.88
N ALA A 255 3.52 -1.40 9.01
CA ALA A 255 3.87 -0.86 10.31
C ALA A 255 5.38 -0.99 10.54
N GLY A 256 6.05 0.12 10.85
CA GLY A 256 7.51 0.18 11.00
C GLY A 256 8.24 0.81 9.80
N CYS A 257 7.60 0.92 8.65
CA CYS A 257 8.04 1.89 7.65
C CYS A 257 7.73 3.30 8.17
N GLY A 258 8.71 4.21 8.13
CA GLY A 258 8.52 5.61 8.51
C GLY A 258 7.48 6.32 7.63
N GLU A 259 7.35 7.64 7.76
CA GLU A 259 6.33 8.39 7.00
C GLU A 259 6.56 8.41 5.48
N ARG A 260 7.72 7.96 5.01
CA ARG A 260 8.08 7.91 3.59
C ARG A 260 8.17 6.47 3.10
N ALA A 261 7.64 6.25 1.91
CA ALA A 261 7.83 5.03 1.16
C ALA A 261 9.25 5.01 0.56
N THR A 262 10.11 4.11 1.03
CA THR A 262 11.49 3.99 0.56
C THR A 262 11.75 2.61 -0.02
N CYS A 263 12.75 2.50 -0.90
CA CYS A 263 13.12 1.22 -1.49
C CYS A 263 13.62 0.24 -0.42
N ALA A 264 14.27 0.73 0.63
CA ALA A 264 14.70 -0.09 1.76
C ALA A 264 13.51 -0.75 2.49
N CYS A 265 12.36 -0.07 2.58
CA CYS A 265 11.23 -0.58 3.34
C CYS A 265 10.24 -1.39 2.49
N LEU A 266 9.91 -0.89 1.30
CA LEU A 266 8.85 -1.43 0.45
C LEU A 266 9.39 -2.03 -0.85
N GLY A 267 10.60 -1.70 -1.28
CA GLY A 267 11.10 -2.05 -2.61
C GLY A 267 11.03 -3.56 -2.90
N ALA A 268 11.39 -4.40 -1.94
CA ALA A 268 11.35 -5.85 -2.10
C ALA A 268 9.93 -6.44 -2.17
N SER A 269 8.93 -5.79 -1.56
CA SER A 269 7.54 -6.24 -1.62
C SER A 269 6.81 -5.69 -2.85
N VAL A 270 7.17 -4.50 -3.34
CA VAL A 270 6.37 -3.83 -4.38
C VAL A 270 7.00 -3.86 -5.76
N CYS A 271 8.32 -3.96 -5.89
CA CYS A 271 9.02 -4.08 -7.17
C CYS A 271 9.29 -5.56 -7.45
N VAL A 272 8.33 -6.21 -8.12
CA VAL A 272 8.33 -7.67 -8.32
C VAL A 272 8.31 -8.06 -9.79
N GLY A 273 8.66 -9.33 -10.05
CA GLY A 273 8.65 -9.89 -11.40
C GLY A 273 9.72 -9.23 -12.27
N ILE A 274 9.30 -8.65 -13.40
CA ILE A 274 10.21 -7.98 -14.35
C ILE A 274 10.52 -6.53 -13.95
N PHE A 275 9.77 -5.95 -13.01
CA PHE A 275 10.00 -4.59 -12.51
C PHE A 275 10.74 -4.65 -11.17
N ASP A 276 11.95 -5.21 -11.18
CA ASP A 276 12.74 -5.55 -9.98
C ASP A 276 13.70 -4.45 -9.51
N VAL A 277 13.85 -3.37 -10.28
CA VAL A 277 14.74 -2.26 -9.93
C VAL A 277 13.95 -1.10 -9.32
N CYS A 278 14.15 -0.89 -8.01
CA CYS A 278 13.50 0.16 -7.23
C CYS A 278 14.30 1.47 -7.21
N SER A 279 13.60 2.60 -7.35
CA SER A 279 14.04 3.98 -7.04
C SER A 279 12.96 4.69 -6.23
N ASP A 280 13.34 5.48 -5.23
CA ASP A 280 12.44 6.21 -4.33
C ASP A 280 12.60 7.74 -4.40
N ASP A 281 12.97 8.23 -5.58
CA ASP A 281 13.16 9.65 -5.84
C ASP A 281 11.84 10.42 -5.65
N SER A 282 11.91 11.55 -4.92
CA SER A 282 10.79 12.49 -4.75
C SER A 282 9.55 11.98 -3.99
N GLY A 283 9.66 10.85 -3.27
CA GLY A 283 8.56 10.32 -2.44
C GLY A 283 7.56 9.44 -3.17
N VAL A 284 7.86 9.05 -4.42
CA VAL A 284 7.15 8.02 -5.18
C VAL A 284 8.09 6.84 -5.37
N LEU A 285 7.61 5.63 -5.12
CA LEU A 285 8.38 4.42 -5.43
C LEU A 285 8.23 4.09 -6.91
N THR A 286 9.35 3.91 -7.57
CA THR A 286 9.43 3.67 -9.01
C THR A 286 10.09 2.32 -9.23
N CYS A 287 9.37 1.38 -9.82
CA CYS A 287 9.87 0.08 -10.20
C CYS A 287 10.10 0.07 -11.71
N SER A 288 11.35 -0.13 -12.12
CA SER A 288 11.74 -0.15 -13.53
C SER A 288 12.12 -1.56 -13.96
N CYS A 289 11.89 -1.85 -15.24
CA CYS A 289 12.35 -3.07 -15.87
C CYS A 289 13.51 -2.74 -16.81
N PRO A 290 14.76 -3.08 -16.49
CA PRO A 290 15.93 -2.72 -17.31
C PRO A 290 15.95 -3.40 -18.69
N THR A 291 15.14 -4.44 -18.88
CA THR A 291 15.11 -5.29 -20.08
C THR A 291 13.78 -5.22 -20.84
N CYS A 292 12.90 -4.32 -20.42
CA CYS A 292 11.68 -3.91 -21.10
C CYS A 292 11.92 -2.58 -21.83
#